data_AF-A0A235F7G0-F1
#
_entry.id   AF-A0A235F7G0-F1
#
_cell.length_a   1.000
_cell.length_b   1.000
_cell.length_c   1.000
_cell.angle_alpha   90.00
_cell.angle_beta   90.00
_cell.angle_gamma   90.00
#
_symmetry.space_group_name_H-M   'P 1'
#
loop_
_entity.id
_entity.type
_entity.pdbx_description
1 polymer ?
#
loop_
_entity_poly.entity_id
_entity_poly.type
_entity_poly.pdbx_seq_one_letter_code
_entity_poly.pdbx_strand_id
1 'polypeptide(L)'
;MEDWLMVMAAVLLSGIVVAVIIAQYKKERSEDMFRQLYMYLVLFVTLMMTIKGTVMLFNNGADLVSPEPYYESYSSFKYNEITMAREQKLEIPSEAEIRQRFDENEKLHYEQVKRGAMKDIIRSLGWIVIPLPLFIYFQLLIRREWKNTAKGG
;
A
#
# COMPACT_ATOMS: atom_id res chain seq x y z
N MET A 1 10.29 -11.96 -6.93
CA MET A 1 10.36 -12.78 -5.70
C MET A 1 10.76 -11.95 -4.49
N GLU A 2 11.67 -10.99 -4.62
CA GLU A 2 12.18 -10.16 -3.50
C GLU A 2 11.09 -9.30 -2.82
N ASP A 3 10.17 -8.71 -3.57
CA ASP A 3 9.07 -7.91 -2.99
C ASP A 3 8.16 -8.70 -2.05
N TRP A 4 7.86 -9.95 -2.38
CA TRP A 4 7.01 -10.82 -1.56
C TRP A 4 7.74 -11.28 -0.29
N LEU A 5 9.05 -11.52 -0.37
CA LEU A 5 9.88 -11.80 0.79
C LEU A 5 9.96 -10.60 1.72
N MET A 6 10.08 -9.38 1.20
CA MET A 6 10.07 -8.16 2.02
C MET A 6 8.71 -7.94 2.72
N VAL A 7 7.60 -8.18 2.03
CA VAL A 7 6.26 -8.08 2.63
C VAL A 7 6.07 -9.14 3.72
N MET A 8 6.46 -10.39 3.46
CA MET A 8 6.38 -11.47 4.46
C MET A 8 7.29 -11.21 5.67
N ALA A 9 8.51 -10.71 5.44
CA ALA A 9 9.43 -10.32 6.51
C ALA A 9 8.87 -9.15 7.33
N ALA A 10 8.25 -8.15 6.69
CA ALA A 10 7.59 -7.04 7.37
C ALA A 10 6.40 -7.52 8.21
N VAL A 11 5.59 -8.45 7.69
CA VAL A 11 4.49 -9.07 8.43
C VAL A 11 5.02 -9.85 9.63
N LEU A 12 6.05 -10.69 9.46
CA LEU A 12 6.67 -11.44 10.55
C LEU A 12 7.29 -10.52 11.61
N LEU A 13 8.04 -9.48 11.21
CA LEU A 13 8.61 -8.49 12.11
C LEU A 13 7.52 -7.74 12.88
N SER A 14 6.44 -7.34 12.21
CA SER A 14 5.29 -6.71 12.87
C SER A 14 4.66 -7.65 13.90
N GLY A 15 4.49 -8.94 13.57
CA GLY A 15 4.00 -9.96 14.50
C GLY A 15 4.90 -10.17 15.71
N ILE A 16 6.22 -10.12 15.54
CA ILE A 16 7.20 -10.20 16.63
C ILE A 16 7.12 -8.96 17.52
N VAL A 17 7.07 -7.76 16.95
CA VAL A 17 6.92 -6.51 17.70
C VAL A 17 5.63 -6.53 18.52
N VAL A 18 4.54 -7.01 17.94
CA VAL A 18 3.25 -7.20 18.61
C VAL A 18 3.33 -8.23 19.74
N ALA A 19 4.00 -9.37 19.52
CA ALA A 19 4.17 -10.40 20.54
C ALA A 19 5.02 -9.89 21.73
N VAL A 20 6.08 -9.13 21.45
CA VAL A 20 6.93 -8.48 22.46
C VAL A 20 6.13 -7.46 23.26
N ILE A 21 5.33 -6.65 22.56
CA ILE A 21 4.40 -5.69 23.16
C ILE A 21 3.42 -6.38 24.12
N ILE A 22 2.79 -7.48 23.69
CA ILE A 22 1.83 -8.25 24.51
C ILE A 22 2.53 -8.88 25.73
N ALA A 23 3.77 -9.35 25.55
CA ALA A 23 4.57 -9.94 26.62
C ALA A 23 4.97 -8.90 27.69
N GLN A 24 5.34 -7.68 27.27
CA GLN A 24 5.62 -6.55 28.18
C GLN A 24 4.36 -6.14 28.95
N TYR A 25 3.20 -6.14 28.29
CA TYR A 25 1.90 -5.78 28.88
C TYR A 25 1.48 -6.68 30.06
N LYS A 26 1.96 -7.93 30.11
CA LYS A 26 1.67 -8.86 31.22
C LYS A 26 2.50 -8.59 32.48
N LYS A 27 3.62 -7.86 32.40
CA LYS A 27 4.63 -7.80 33.45
C LYS A 27 4.46 -6.64 34.44
N GLU A 28 3.83 -5.54 34.05
CA GLU A 28 3.67 -4.35 34.91
C GLU A 28 2.23 -4.16 35.40
N ARG A 29 2.02 -4.45 36.69
CA ARG A 29 0.71 -4.38 37.39
C ARG A 29 0.46 -3.00 38.05
N SER A 30 1.35 -2.02 37.91
CA SER A 30 1.37 -0.88 38.85
C SER A 30 0.76 0.44 38.41
N GLU A 31 0.38 0.68 37.15
CA GLU A 31 -0.28 1.96 36.81
C GLU A 31 -1.35 1.83 35.70
N ASP A 32 -2.61 1.72 36.13
CA ASP A 32 -3.78 1.57 35.24
C ASP A 32 -3.93 2.73 34.23
N MET A 33 -3.45 3.93 34.56
CA MET A 33 -3.50 5.09 33.66
C MET A 33 -2.57 4.92 32.45
N PHE A 34 -1.32 4.49 32.66
CA PHE A 34 -0.36 4.28 31.57
C PHE A 34 -0.77 3.10 30.69
N ARG A 35 -1.39 2.08 31.29
CA ARG A 35 -1.99 0.95 30.58
C ARG A 35 -3.11 1.41 29.62
N GLN A 36 -4.05 2.22 30.09
CA GLN A 36 -5.11 2.78 29.24
C GLN A 36 -4.55 3.68 28.14
N LEU A 37 -3.62 4.59 28.49
CA LEU A 37 -2.96 5.45 27.51
C LEU A 37 -2.28 4.62 26.42
N TYR A 38 -1.58 3.56 26.79
CA TYR A 38 -0.94 2.65 25.86
C TYR A 38 -1.94 1.99 24.89
N MET A 39 -3.03 1.43 25.41
CA MET A 39 -4.06 0.81 24.57
C MET A 39 -4.66 1.80 23.58
N TYR A 40 -4.96 3.02 24.02
CA TYR A 40 -5.50 4.05 23.13
C TYR A 40 -4.49 4.51 22.09
N LEU A 41 -3.20 4.61 22.41
CA LEU A 41 -2.15 4.90 21.44
C LEU A 41 -2.04 3.82 20.35
N VAL A 42 -2.05 2.54 20.74
CA VAL A 42 -2.02 1.43 19.78
C VAL A 42 -3.26 1.46 18.88
N LEU A 43 -4.45 1.65 19.46
CA LEU A 43 -5.69 1.77 18.69
C LEU A 43 -5.69 2.98 17.76
N PHE A 44 -5.10 4.10 18.19
CA PHE A 44 -4.94 5.29 17.36
C PHE A 44 -4.03 5.03 16.16
N VAL A 45 -2.86 4.43 16.37
CA VAL A 45 -1.94 4.06 15.28
C VAL A 45 -2.61 3.09 14.31
N THR A 46 -3.32 2.10 14.84
CA THR A 46 -4.09 1.11 14.07
C THR A 46 -5.18 1.78 13.21
N LEU A 47 -5.88 2.76 13.76
CA LEU A 47 -6.88 3.56 13.04
C LEU A 47 -6.23 4.37 11.92
N MET A 48 -5.13 5.07 12.19
CA MET A 48 -4.38 5.84 11.19
C MET A 48 -3.86 4.95 10.05
N MET A 49 -3.36 3.76 10.39
CA MET A 49 -2.90 2.75 9.44
C MET A 49 -4.03 2.28 8.52
N THR A 50 -5.22 2.03 9.09
CA THR A 50 -6.41 1.60 8.36
C THR A 50 -6.94 2.68 7.42
N ILE A 51 -6.97 3.94 7.86
CA ILE A 51 -7.39 5.08 7.03
C ILE A 51 -6.46 5.22 5.82
N LYS A 52 -5.14 5.17 6.04
CA LYS A 52 -4.14 5.22 4.96
C LYS A 52 -4.31 4.06 3.97
N GLY A 53 -4.50 2.84 4.47
CA GLY A 53 -4.74 1.66 3.63
C GLY A 53 -5.99 1.80 2.77
N THR A 54 -7.07 2.31 3.36
CA THR A 54 -8.36 2.51 2.65
C THR A 54 -8.24 3.53 1.53
N VAL A 55 -7.64 4.70 1.79
CA VAL A 55 -7.44 5.74 0.76
C VAL A 55 -6.60 5.21 -0.41
N MET A 56 -5.54 4.47 -0.10
CA MET A 56 -4.69 3.83 -1.11
C MET A 56 -5.47 2.80 -1.94
N LEU A 57 -6.30 1.97 -1.30
CA LEU A 57 -7.14 0.98 -1.98
C LEU A 57 -8.10 1.63 -2.98
N PHE A 58 -8.76 2.73 -2.59
CA PHE A 58 -9.66 3.46 -3.49
C PHE A 58 -8.91 4.10 -4.67
N ASN A 59 -7.74 4.69 -4.42
CA ASN A 59 -6.96 5.32 -5.48
C ASN A 59 -6.49 4.29 -6.52
N ASN A 60 -5.85 3.21 -6.07
CA ASN A 60 -5.41 2.15 -6.98
C ASN A 60 -6.59 1.45 -7.68
N GLY A 61 -7.76 1.39 -7.02
CA GLY A 61 -9.00 0.91 -7.63
C GLY A 61 -9.48 1.82 -8.75
N ALA A 62 -9.34 3.14 -8.60
CA ALA A 62 -9.61 4.11 -9.66
C ALA A 62 -8.65 3.92 -10.83
N ASP A 63 -7.36 3.71 -10.58
CA ASP A 63 -6.35 3.47 -11.63
C ASP A 63 -6.60 2.18 -12.43
N LEU A 64 -7.28 1.19 -11.85
CA LEU A 64 -7.71 0.01 -12.60
C LEU A 64 -8.85 0.31 -13.58
N VAL A 65 -9.81 1.15 -13.18
CA VAL A 65 -11.01 1.47 -13.97
C VAL A 65 -10.72 2.57 -14.98
N SER A 66 -9.96 3.57 -14.57
CA SER A 66 -9.58 4.75 -15.35
C SER A 66 -8.07 4.95 -15.22
N PRO A 67 -7.26 4.12 -15.90
CA PRO A 67 -5.81 4.27 -15.87
C PRO A 67 -5.38 5.63 -16.40
N GLU A 68 -4.30 6.17 -15.85
CA GLU A 68 -3.74 7.44 -16.29
C GLU A 68 -3.45 7.43 -17.81
N PRO A 69 -3.72 8.53 -18.52
CA PRO A 69 -3.50 8.62 -19.95
C PRO A 69 -2.01 8.60 -20.28
N TYR A 70 -1.67 8.04 -21.45
CA TYR A 70 -0.30 8.06 -21.95
C TYR A 70 0.19 9.51 -22.09
N TYR A 71 1.28 9.83 -21.40
CA TYR A 71 1.75 11.21 -21.20
C TYR A 71 2.40 11.83 -22.44
N GLU A 72 2.76 11.03 -23.44
CA GLU A 72 3.47 11.48 -24.63
C GLU A 72 2.53 11.59 -25.83
N SER A 73 2.55 12.74 -26.51
CA SER A 73 1.81 12.92 -27.75
C SER A 73 2.57 12.28 -28.93
N TYR A 74 1.84 11.79 -29.92
CA TYR A 74 2.45 11.20 -31.12
C TYR A 74 3.43 12.14 -31.83
N SER A 75 3.15 13.44 -31.87
CA SER A 75 4.04 14.42 -32.48
C SER A 75 5.38 14.53 -31.75
N SER A 76 5.35 14.50 -30.41
CA SER A 76 6.55 14.55 -29.58
C SER A 76 7.34 13.25 -29.72
N PHE A 77 6.66 12.10 -29.68
CA PHE A 77 7.25 10.79 -29.88
C PHE A 77 7.93 10.67 -31.26
N LYS A 78 7.24 11.09 -32.33
CA LYS A 78 7.77 11.10 -33.70
C LYS A 78 9.00 11.99 -33.81
N TYR A 79 8.96 13.19 -33.23
CA TYR A 79 10.10 14.09 -33.24
C TYR A 79 11.31 13.47 -32.52
N ASN A 80 11.08 12.81 -31.39
CA ASN A 80 12.12 12.13 -30.62
C ASN A 80 12.75 10.96 -31.40
N GLU A 81 11.94 10.05 -31.96
CA GLU A 81 12.41 8.91 -32.76
C GLU A 81 13.27 9.36 -33.97
N ILE A 82 12.82 10.40 -34.68
CA ILE A 82 13.57 10.95 -35.83
C ILE A 82 14.89 11.60 -35.36
N THR A 83 14.86 12.29 -34.22
CA THR A 83 16.06 12.94 -33.66
C THR A 83 17.08 11.90 -33.21
N MET A 84 16.65 10.85 -32.49
CA MET A 84 17.51 9.74 -32.08
C MET A 84 18.11 9.00 -33.27
N ALA A 85 17.32 8.71 -34.31
CA ALA A 85 17.84 8.08 -35.53
C ALA A 85 18.93 8.94 -36.20
N ARG A 86 18.76 10.27 -36.25
CA ARG A 86 19.76 11.20 -36.79
C ARG A 86 21.03 11.25 -35.96
N GLU A 87 20.91 11.34 -34.64
CA GLU A 87 22.05 11.38 -33.71
C GLU A 87 22.88 10.10 -33.78
N GLN A 88 22.21 8.95 -33.91
CA GLN A 88 22.85 7.64 -34.00
C GLN A 88 23.28 7.27 -35.44
N LYS A 89 23.05 8.16 -36.42
CA LYS A 89 23.30 7.91 -37.85
C LYS A 89 22.63 6.63 -38.37
N LEU A 90 21.46 6.31 -37.84
CA LEU A 90 20.61 5.20 -38.26
C LEU A 90 19.66 5.64 -39.36
N GLU A 91 19.09 4.67 -40.08
CA GLU A 91 18.00 4.92 -41.02
C GLU A 91 16.78 5.45 -40.26
N ILE A 92 16.15 6.50 -40.81
CA ILE A 92 14.96 7.09 -40.20
C ILE A 92 13.80 6.13 -40.43
N PRO A 93 13.14 5.62 -39.37
CA PRO A 93 12.02 4.70 -39.51
C PRO A 93 10.89 5.31 -40.34
N SER A 94 10.16 4.46 -41.06
CA SER A 94 9.01 4.92 -41.83
C SER A 94 7.89 5.44 -40.91
N GLU A 95 6.99 6.28 -41.43
CA GLU A 95 5.87 6.78 -40.61
C GLU A 95 4.96 5.67 -40.07
N ALA A 96 4.79 4.58 -40.85
CA ALA A 96 4.05 3.42 -40.41
C ALA A 96 4.73 2.72 -39.21
N GLU A 97 6.06 2.60 -39.23
CA GLU A 97 6.83 2.01 -38.13
C GLU A 97 6.79 2.87 -36.87
N ILE A 98 6.93 4.20 -37.00
CA ILE A 98 6.85 5.13 -35.85
C ILE A 98 5.46 5.05 -35.22
N ARG A 99 4.41 5.00 -36.05
CA ARG A 99 3.03 4.86 -35.57
C ARG A 99 2.81 3.53 -34.85
N GLN A 100 3.31 2.43 -35.41
CA GLN A 100 3.21 1.13 -34.78
C GLN A 100 3.92 1.10 -33.41
N ARG A 101 5.14 1.65 -33.31
CA ARG A 101 5.88 1.75 -32.04
C ARG A 101 5.15 2.59 -31.00
N PHE A 102 4.54 3.70 -31.42
CA PHE A 102 3.73 4.53 -30.53
C PHE A 102 2.54 3.75 -29.97
N ASP A 103 1.77 3.08 -30.83
CA ASP A 103 0.60 2.29 -30.42
C ASP A 103 1.01 1.11 -29.50
N GLU A 104 2.18 0.50 -29.74
CA GLU A 104 2.75 -0.55 -28.87
C GLU A 104 3.15 0.01 -27.50
N ASN A 105 3.82 1.17 -27.46
CA ASN A 105 4.22 1.82 -26.22
C ASN A 105 3.01 2.27 -25.39
N GLU A 106 1.98 2.82 -26.04
CA GLU A 106 0.73 3.20 -25.41
C GLU A 106 0.05 1.97 -24.76
N LYS A 107 -0.05 0.85 -25.49
CA LYS A 107 -0.59 -0.41 -24.94
C LYS A 107 0.23 -0.92 -23.76
N LEU A 108 1.55 -0.95 -23.89
CA LEU A 108 2.46 -1.39 -22.83
C LEU A 108 2.32 -0.53 -21.58
N HIS A 109 2.18 0.80 -21.74
CA HIS A 109 1.95 1.72 -20.64
C HIS A 109 0.66 1.37 -19.88
N TYR A 110 -0.46 1.21 -20.58
CA TYR A 110 -1.73 0.84 -19.96
C TYR A 110 -1.67 -0.51 -19.24
N GLU A 111 -0.97 -1.50 -19.81
CA GLU A 111 -0.76 -2.79 -19.15
C GLU A 111 0.12 -2.68 -17.89
N GLN A 112 1.13 -1.82 -17.91
CA GLN A 112 2.00 -1.57 -16.76
C GLN A 112 1.23 -0.87 -15.64
N VAL A 113 0.45 0.16 -15.94
CA VAL A 113 -0.39 0.86 -14.97
C VAL A 113 -1.38 -0.11 -14.32
N LYS A 114 -2.08 -0.92 -15.11
CA LYS A 114 -3.02 -1.93 -14.57
C LYS A 114 -2.34 -2.97 -13.69
N ARG A 115 -1.18 -3.49 -14.09
CA ARG A 115 -0.40 -4.45 -13.28
C ARG A 115 0.09 -3.81 -11.98
N GLY A 116 0.54 -2.56 -12.04
CA GLY A 116 0.95 -1.77 -10.88
C GLY A 116 -0.20 -1.58 -9.90
N ALA A 117 -1.34 -1.07 -10.39
CA ALA A 117 -2.55 -0.87 -9.60
C ALA A 117 -3.00 -2.16 -8.89
N MET A 118 -2.96 -3.31 -9.58
CA MET A 118 -3.31 -4.59 -8.96
C MET A 118 -2.36 -4.98 -7.82
N LYS A 119 -1.05 -4.77 -7.99
CA LYS A 119 -0.05 -5.01 -6.93
C LYS A 119 -0.27 -4.07 -5.75
N ASP A 120 -0.57 -2.81 -6.01
CA ASP A 120 -0.77 -1.80 -4.98
C ASP A 120 -2.11 -1.99 -4.22
N ILE A 121 -3.14 -2.53 -4.87
CA ILE A 121 -4.35 -3.01 -4.19
C ILE A 121 -4.00 -4.08 -3.15
N ILE A 122 -3.24 -5.10 -3.52
CA ILE A 122 -2.82 -6.15 -2.57
C ILE A 122 -2.03 -5.54 -1.41
N ARG A 123 -1.12 -4.60 -1.70
CA ARG A 123 -0.36 -3.88 -0.67
C ARG A 123 -1.26 -3.08 0.26
N SER A 124 -2.25 -2.36 -0.27
CA SER A 124 -3.22 -1.58 0.50
C SER A 124 -4.10 -2.44 1.40
N LEU A 125 -4.46 -3.66 0.96
CA LEU A 125 -5.14 -4.64 1.80
C LEU A 125 -4.25 -5.11 2.95
N GLY A 126 -2.94 -5.28 2.72
CA GLY A 126 -1.98 -5.57 3.79
C GLY A 126 -2.01 -4.50 4.89
N TRP A 127 -2.07 -3.22 4.52
CA TRP A 127 -2.20 -2.11 5.45
C TRP A 127 -3.49 -2.12 6.29
N ILE A 128 -4.55 -2.80 5.83
CA ILE A 128 -5.83 -2.93 6.56
C ILE A 128 -5.85 -4.23 7.39
N VAL A 129 -5.38 -5.34 6.81
CA VAL A 129 -5.47 -6.68 7.41
C VAL A 129 -4.49 -6.85 8.57
N ILE A 130 -3.28 -6.30 8.48
CA ILE A 130 -2.26 -6.38 9.55
C ILE A 130 -2.72 -5.72 10.86
N PRO A 131 -3.25 -4.48 10.87
CA PRO A 131 -3.73 -3.84 12.10
C PRO A 131 -5.02 -4.46 12.66
N LEU A 132 -5.80 -5.18 11.86
CA LEU A 132 -7.14 -5.64 12.26
C LEU A 132 -7.13 -6.62 13.47
N PRO A 133 -6.26 -7.65 13.55
CA PRO A 133 -6.16 -8.51 14.73
C PRO A 133 -5.80 -7.76 16.01
N LEU A 134 -4.89 -6.77 15.90
CA LEU A 134 -4.51 -5.89 17.01
C LEU A 134 -5.72 -5.09 17.50
N PHE A 135 -6.43 -4.46 16.56
CA PHE A 135 -7.63 -3.69 16.84
C PHE A 135 -8.65 -4.50 17.62
N ILE A 136 -8.98 -5.69 17.11
CA ILE A 136 -9.96 -6.59 17.72
C ILE A 136 -9.50 -7.00 19.13
N TYR A 137 -8.24 -7.39 19.29
CA TYR A 137 -7.71 -7.80 20.60
C TYR A 137 -7.82 -6.68 21.64
N PHE A 138 -7.31 -5.49 21.33
CA PHE A 138 -7.32 -4.36 22.27
C PHE A 138 -8.73 -3.83 22.52
N GLN A 139 -9.61 -3.83 21.51
CA GLN A 139 -11.01 -3.48 21.70
C GLN A 139 -11.73 -4.46 22.63
N LEU A 140 -11.47 -5.77 22.49
CA LEU A 140 -12.03 -6.79 23.39
C LEU A 140 -11.50 -6.64 24.82
N LEU A 141 -10.21 -6.31 24.97
CA LEU A 141 -9.60 -6.09 26.28
C LEU A 141 -10.24 -4.90 27.00
N ILE A 142 -10.35 -3.75 26.34
CA ILE A 142 -11.00 -2.55 26.89
C ILE A 142 -12.46 -2.85 27.28
N ARG A 143 -13.23 -3.50 26.41
CA ARG A 143 -14.63 -3.86 26.73
C ARG A 143 -14.76 -4.72 27.99
N ARG A 144 -13.80 -5.62 28.25
CA ARG A 144 -13.79 -6.45 29.46
C ARG A 144 -13.49 -5.62 30.71
N GLU A 145 -12.53 -4.70 30.63
CA GLU A 145 -12.19 -3.80 31.74
C GLU A 145 -13.39 -2.92 32.13
N TRP A 146 -14.05 -2.28 31.16
CA TRP A 146 -15.26 -1.47 31.41
C TRP A 146 -16.40 -2.27 32.06
N LYS A 147 -16.58 -3.53 31.69
CA LYS A 147 -17.64 -4.39 32.27
C LYS A 147 -17.33 -4.79 33.71
N ASN A 148 -16.05 -4.88 34.09
CA ASN A 148 -15.63 -5.24 35.43
C ASN A 148 -15.71 -4.04 36.38
N THR A 149 -15.38 -2.83 35.92
CA THR A 149 -15.54 -1.60 36.70
C THR A 149 -17.02 -1.27 36.94
N ALA A 150 -17.90 -1.48 35.95
CA ALA A 150 -19.34 -1.25 36.09
C ALA A 150 -20.09 -2.27 36.98
N LYS A 151 -19.44 -3.37 37.38
CA LYS A 151 -20.01 -4.40 38.28
C LYS A 151 -19.45 -4.33 39.71
N GLY A 152 -18.43 -3.51 39.94
CA GLY A 152 -17.71 -3.42 41.21
C GLY A 152 -17.96 -2.14 42.02
N GLY A 153 -18.85 -1.27 41.54
CA GLY A 153 -19.38 -0.11 42.28
C GLY A 153 -20.89 -0.19 42.36
#